data_AF-A0A7T5JH17-F1
#
_entry.id   AF-A0A7T5JH17-F1
#
_cell.length_a   1.000
_cell.length_b   1.000
_cell.length_c   1.000
_cell.angle_alpha   90.00
_cell.angle_beta   90.00
_cell.angle_gamma   90.00
#
_symmetry.space_group_name_H-M   'P 1'
#
loop_
_entity.id
_entity.type
_entity.pdbx_description
1 polymer ?
#
loop_
_entity_poly.entity_id
_entity_poly.type
_entity_poly.pdbx_seq_one_letter_code
_entity_poly.pdbx_strand_id
1 'polypeptide(L)'
;MTFTNTLPKRFYQHALTKVKPFAEKSALMLFNLAVDLVVDATGRDQRAAGLEPDWSSLREQAKDELKDFDEAELRQLLATTFGLKTQVQILERFGQMRSRKRRASGYGSPTAQEPAASDELDDAVDDDLDEEFID
;
A
#
# COMPACT_ATOMS: atom_id res chain seq x y z
N MET A 1 11.59 -38.88 16.70
CA MET A 1 10.35 -38.70 15.91
C MET A 1 10.62 -37.66 14.83
N THR A 2 10.82 -38.08 13.59
CA THR A 2 11.03 -37.19 12.44
C THR A 2 9.68 -36.84 11.82
N PHE A 3 9.18 -35.62 12.04
CA PHE A 3 8.00 -35.10 11.36
C PHE A 3 8.36 -34.84 9.90
N THR A 4 8.05 -35.77 9.00
CA THR A 4 8.06 -35.51 7.56
C THR A 4 6.79 -34.72 7.22
N ASN A 5 6.86 -33.40 7.40
CA ASN A 5 5.77 -32.49 7.06
C ASN A 5 5.74 -32.26 5.53
N THR A 6 5.46 -33.32 4.78
CA THR A 6 5.16 -33.22 3.34
C THR A 6 3.70 -32.86 3.20
N LEU A 7 3.42 -31.56 3.12
CA LEU A 7 2.13 -31.03 2.68
C LEU A 7 1.70 -31.76 1.39
N PRO A 8 0.43 -32.20 1.28
CA PRO A 8 -0.04 -32.96 0.12
C PRO A 8 0.19 -32.17 -1.18
N LYS A 9 0.65 -32.83 -2.26
CA LYS A 9 0.88 -32.19 -3.58
C LYS A 9 -0.30 -31.33 -4.07
N ARG A 10 -1.54 -31.71 -3.73
CA ARG A 10 -2.76 -30.96 -4.04
C ARG A 10 -2.86 -29.63 -3.30
N PHE A 11 -2.40 -29.57 -2.06
CA PHE A 11 -2.29 -28.32 -1.30
C PHE A 11 -1.25 -27.39 -1.92
N TYR A 12 -0.10 -27.91 -2.32
CA TYR A 12 0.91 -27.11 -3.04
C TYR A 12 0.38 -26.54 -4.36
N GLN A 13 -0.29 -27.36 -5.18
CA GLN A 13 -0.86 -26.88 -6.44
C GLN A 13 -1.96 -25.83 -6.21
N HIS A 14 -2.80 -26.01 -5.19
CA HIS A 14 -3.84 -25.03 -4.88
C HIS A 14 -3.29 -23.73 -4.27
N ALA A 15 -2.24 -23.82 -3.45
CA ALA A 15 -1.54 -22.65 -2.94
C ALA A 15 -0.85 -21.89 -4.09
N LEU A 16 -0.17 -22.60 -5.00
CA LEU A 16 0.49 -21.98 -6.15
C LEU A 16 -0.49 -21.26 -7.09
N THR A 17 -1.69 -21.79 -7.32
CA THR A 17 -2.68 -21.11 -8.17
C THR A 17 -3.26 -19.84 -7.53
N LYS A 18 -3.32 -19.77 -6.19
CA LYS A 18 -3.75 -18.56 -5.48
C LYS A 18 -2.61 -17.55 -5.28
N VAL A 19 -1.37 -18.02 -5.14
CA VAL A 19 -0.20 -17.19 -4.84
C VAL A 19 0.45 -16.61 -6.10
N LYS A 20 0.46 -17.32 -7.24
CA LYS A 20 0.99 -16.79 -8.52
C LYS A 20 0.40 -15.44 -8.95
N PRO A 21 -0.93 -15.26 -9.03
CA PRO A 21 -1.49 -13.97 -9.42
C PRO A 21 -1.20 -12.86 -8.39
N PHE A 22 -1.00 -13.23 -7.12
CA PHE A 22 -0.60 -12.29 -6.08
C PHE A 22 0.87 -11.85 -6.25
N ALA A 23 1.77 -12.78 -6.58
CA ALA A 23 3.18 -12.51 -6.83
C ALA A 23 3.40 -11.64 -8.07
N GLU A 24 2.68 -11.92 -9.16
CA GLU A 24 2.72 -11.08 -10.37
C GLU A 24 2.23 -9.65 -10.08
N LYS A 25 1.17 -9.52 -9.27
CA LYS A 25 0.65 -8.21 -8.85
C LYS A 25 1.62 -7.46 -7.93
N SER A 26 2.33 -8.15 -7.04
CA SER A 26 3.33 -7.51 -6.17
C SER A 26 4.55 -7.05 -6.95
N ALA A 27 5.06 -7.87 -7.88
CA ALA A 27 6.16 -7.47 -8.76
C ALA A 27 5.81 -6.24 -9.61
N LEU A 28 4.61 -6.21 -10.20
CA LEU A 28 4.13 -5.05 -10.95
C LEU A 28 3.98 -3.79 -10.07
N MET A 29 3.55 -3.94 -8.82
CA MET A 29 3.49 -2.81 -7.88
C MET A 29 4.87 -2.27 -7.54
N LEU A 30 5.83 -3.16 -7.25
CA LEU A 30 7.21 -2.80 -6.94
C LEU A 30 7.86 -2.09 -8.13
N PHE A 31 7.67 -2.62 -9.34
CA PHE A 31 8.16 -2.01 -10.58
C PHE A 31 7.61 -0.59 -10.76
N ASN A 32 6.29 -0.40 -10.66
CA ASN A 32 5.70 0.93 -10.81
C ASN A 32 6.16 1.91 -9.72
N LEU A 33 6.35 1.45 -8.48
CA LEU A 33 6.89 2.28 -7.40
C LEU A 33 8.33 2.70 -7.69
N ALA A 34 9.17 1.78 -8.19
CA ALA A 34 10.54 2.08 -8.56
C ALA A 34 10.61 3.08 -9.73
N VAL A 35 9.77 2.90 -10.75
CA VAL A 35 9.64 3.86 -11.87
C VAL A 35 9.25 5.24 -11.36
N ASP A 36 8.19 5.35 -10.56
CA ASP A 36 7.74 6.64 -10.02
C ASP A 36 8.84 7.32 -9.18
N LEU A 37 9.61 6.53 -8.41
CA LEU A 37 10.73 7.03 -7.61
C LEU A 37 11.86 7.59 -8.49
N VAL A 38 12.27 6.87 -9.54
CA VAL A 38 13.32 7.32 -10.47
C VAL A 38 12.86 8.60 -11.18
N VAL A 39 11.62 8.63 -11.68
CA VAL A 39 11.05 9.81 -12.34
C VAL A 39 11.04 11.03 -11.40
N ASP A 40 10.57 10.86 -10.16
CA ASP A 40 10.51 11.94 -9.19
C ASP A 40 11.90 12.43 -8.74
N ALA A 41 12.90 11.55 -8.69
CA ALA A 41 14.28 11.92 -8.40
C ALA A 41 14.88 12.71 -9.56
N THR A 42 14.89 12.14 -10.77
CA THR A 42 15.46 12.78 -11.96
C THR A 42 14.75 14.09 -12.32
N GLY A 43 13.43 14.15 -12.18
CA GLY A 43 12.68 15.37 -12.43
C GLY A 43 12.96 16.48 -11.40
N ARG A 44 13.28 16.12 -10.15
CA ARG A 44 13.75 17.09 -9.14
C ARG A 44 15.14 17.62 -9.48
N ASP A 45 16.05 16.75 -9.93
CA ASP A 45 17.40 17.14 -10.33
C ASP A 45 17.38 18.07 -11.54
N GLN A 46 16.54 17.78 -12.55
CA GLN A 46 16.35 18.66 -13.71
C GLN A 46 15.80 20.03 -13.31
N ARG A 47 14.80 20.08 -12.43
CA ARG A 47 14.29 21.35 -11.89
C ARG A 47 15.35 22.12 -11.11
N ALA A 48 16.16 21.44 -10.31
CA ALA A 48 17.26 22.06 -9.57
C ALA A 48 18.32 22.66 -10.52
N ALA A 49 18.49 22.06 -11.70
CA ALA A 49 19.32 22.58 -12.78
C ALA A 49 18.62 23.67 -13.63
N GLY A 50 17.39 24.07 -13.30
CA GLY A 50 16.62 25.07 -14.05
C GLY A 50 16.02 24.57 -15.37
N LEU A 51 15.99 23.25 -15.59
CA LEU A 51 15.38 22.64 -16.77
C LEU A 51 13.91 22.30 -16.49
N GLU A 52 13.09 22.35 -17.54
CA GLU A 52 11.71 21.86 -17.47
C GLU A 52 11.68 20.34 -17.73
N PRO A 53 11.30 19.52 -16.74
CA PRO A 53 11.30 18.07 -16.91
C PRO A 53 10.17 17.58 -17.81
N ASP A 54 10.53 16.81 -18.82
CA ASP A 54 9.59 16.00 -19.59
C ASP A 54 9.28 14.70 -18.82
N TRP A 55 8.22 14.75 -18.02
CA TRP A 55 7.75 13.62 -17.22
C TRP A 55 7.40 12.38 -18.04
N SER A 56 7.01 12.54 -19.31
CA SER A 56 6.66 11.42 -20.18
C SER A 56 7.91 10.68 -20.62
N SER A 57 8.93 11.42 -21.09
CA SER A 57 10.22 10.88 -21.49
C SER A 57 10.95 10.25 -20.30
N LEU A 58 10.97 10.93 -19.15
CA LEU A 58 11.57 10.39 -17.91
C LEU A 58 10.94 9.07 -17.50
N ARG A 59 9.62 8.93 -17.68
CA ARG A 59 8.90 7.71 -17.33
C ARG A 59 9.19 6.56 -18.29
N GLU A 60 9.38 6.84 -19.57
CA GLU A 60 9.80 5.83 -20.54
C GLU A 60 11.23 5.37 -20.26
N GLN A 61 12.15 6.30 -20.03
CA GLN A 61 13.53 6.01 -19.64
C GLN A 61 13.59 5.15 -18.38
N ALA A 62 12.89 5.55 -17.31
CA ALA A 62 12.86 4.78 -16.07
C ALA A 62 12.28 3.37 -16.24
N LYS A 63 11.29 3.19 -17.12
CA LYS A 63 10.78 1.84 -17.45
C LYS A 63 11.80 1.02 -18.21
N ASP A 64 12.49 1.62 -19.18
CA ASP A 64 13.50 0.94 -19.98
C ASP A 64 14.72 0.53 -19.15
N GLU A 65 15.12 1.34 -18.16
CA GLU A 65 16.20 1.02 -17.23
C GLU A 65 15.83 -0.12 -16.27
N LEU A 66 14.57 -0.17 -15.82
CA LEU A 66 14.11 -1.11 -14.81
C LEU A 66 13.47 -2.38 -15.37
N LYS A 67 13.22 -2.49 -16.69
CA LYS A 67 12.42 -3.59 -17.28
C LYS A 67 13.02 -4.97 -17.05
N ASP A 68 14.35 -5.04 -16.93
CA ASP A 68 15.09 -6.28 -16.74
C ASP A 68 15.32 -6.61 -15.25
N PHE A 69 14.87 -5.73 -14.34
CA PHE A 69 15.02 -5.95 -12.90
C PHE A 69 14.04 -7.01 -12.40
N ASP A 70 14.55 -7.94 -11.60
CA ASP A 70 13.71 -8.90 -10.91
C ASP A 70 13.04 -8.30 -9.65
N GLU A 71 12.13 -9.06 -9.04
CA GLU A 71 11.42 -8.60 -7.85
C GLU A 71 12.34 -8.31 -6.66
N ALA A 72 13.44 -9.06 -6.50
CA ALA A 72 14.38 -8.89 -5.41
C ALA A 72 15.24 -7.63 -5.60
N GLU A 73 15.68 -7.36 -6.83
CA GLU A 73 16.41 -6.16 -7.22
C GLU A 73 15.56 -4.90 -7.02
N LEU A 74 14.30 -4.93 -7.46
CA LEU A 74 13.35 -3.84 -7.23
C LEU A 74 13.13 -3.58 -5.73
N ARG A 75 13.02 -4.64 -4.92
CA ARG A 75 12.90 -4.51 -3.46
C ARG A 75 14.15 -3.89 -2.85
N GLN A 76 15.34 -4.32 -3.27
CA GLN A 76 16.60 -3.81 -2.76
C GLN A 76 16.78 -2.32 -3.11
N LEU A 77 16.43 -1.93 -4.34
CA LEU A 77 16.44 -0.53 -4.77
C LEU A 77 15.53 0.33 -3.89
N LEU A 78 14.30 -0.12 -3.66
CA LEU A 78 13.32 0.60 -2.85
C LEU A 78 13.69 0.63 -1.36
N ALA A 79 14.20 -0.48 -0.83
CA ALA A 79 14.71 -0.58 0.53
C ALA A 79 15.85 0.40 0.77
N THR A 80 16.82 0.46 -0.15
CA THR A 80 17.98 1.35 -0.06
C THR A 80 17.55 2.81 -0.16
N THR A 81 16.65 3.14 -1.08
CA THR A 81 16.26 4.52 -1.33
C THR A 81 15.38 5.11 -0.22
N PHE A 82 14.48 4.31 0.36
CA PHE A 82 13.58 4.76 1.41
C PHE A 82 14.01 4.35 2.83
N GLY A 83 15.12 3.64 2.98
CA GLY A 83 15.57 3.10 4.27
C GLY A 83 14.62 2.03 4.84
N LEU A 84 13.87 1.34 3.98
CA LEU A 84 12.84 0.37 4.39
C LEU A 84 13.47 -1.01 4.55
N LYS A 85 13.11 -1.72 5.61
CA LYS A 85 13.69 -3.02 5.96
C LYS A 85 12.78 -4.19 5.60
N THR A 86 11.49 -3.95 5.41
CA THR A 86 10.50 -5.03 5.21
C THR A 86 9.62 -4.77 3.99
N GLN A 87 9.11 -5.86 3.39
CA GLN A 87 8.19 -5.79 2.25
C GLN A 87 6.89 -5.03 2.59
N VAL A 88 6.40 -5.15 3.83
CA VAL A 88 5.22 -4.44 4.31
C VAL A 88 5.44 -2.93 4.24
N GLN A 89 6.60 -2.44 4.69
CA GLN A 89 6.94 -1.03 4.65
C GLN A 89 7.01 -0.48 3.21
N ILE A 90 7.52 -1.28 2.26
CA ILE A 90 7.55 -0.92 0.84
C ILE A 90 6.12 -0.76 0.29
N LEU A 91 5.24 -1.71 0.60
CA LEU A 91 3.84 -1.67 0.16
C LEU A 91 3.05 -0.53 0.81
N GLU A 92 3.27 -0.26 2.10
CA GLU A 92 2.69 0.89 2.80
C GLU A 92 3.13 2.21 2.16
N ARG A 93 4.41 2.33 1.82
CA ARG A 93 4.95 3.52 1.15
C ARG A 93 4.29 3.74 -0.20
N PHE A 94 4.10 2.67 -0.97
CA PHE A 94 3.36 2.73 -2.23
C PHE A 94 1.90 3.18 -2.03
N GLY A 95 1.22 2.65 -1.02
CA GLY A 95 -0.14 3.05 -0.66
C GLY A 95 -0.24 4.53 -0.30
N GLN A 96 0.70 5.05 0.49
CA GLN A 96 0.80 6.47 0.84
C GLN A 96 1.06 7.34 -0.40
N MET A 97 1.99 6.94 -1.26
CA MET A 97 2.37 7.68 -2.47
C MET A 97 1.21 7.77 -3.47
N ARG A 98 0.51 6.64 -3.69
CA ARG A 98 -0.69 6.58 -4.52
C ARG A 98 -1.83 7.42 -3.93
N SER A 99 -2.01 7.37 -2.61
CA SER A 99 -3.04 8.18 -1.91
C SER A 99 -2.75 9.68 -2.05
N ARG A 100 -1.49 10.10 -1.92
CA ARG A 100 -1.08 11.49 -2.14
C ARG A 100 -1.35 11.92 -3.58
N LYS A 101 -0.98 11.10 -4.57
CA LYS A 101 -1.21 11.37 -6.00
C LYS A 101 -2.70 11.53 -6.32
N ARG A 102 -3.57 10.69 -5.74
CA ARG A 102 -5.03 10.81 -5.89
C ARG A 102 -5.61 12.08 -5.27
N ARG A 103 -5.12 12.47 -4.08
CA ARG A 103 -5.50 13.74 -3.45
C ARG A 103 -5.04 14.95 -4.27
N ALA A 104 -3.83 14.87 -4.83
CA ALA A 104 -3.28 15.93 -5.68
C ALA A 104 -4.01 16.03 -7.04
N SER A 105 -4.55 14.93 -7.57
CA SER A 105 -5.29 14.94 -8.85
C SER A 105 -6.78 15.27 -8.72
N GLY A 106 -7.27 15.63 -7.52
CA GLY A 106 -8.68 16.00 -7.28
C GLY A 106 -9.71 14.86 -7.39
N TYR A 107 -9.31 13.64 -7.75
CA TYR A 107 -10.20 12.47 -7.86
C TYR A 107 -10.07 11.57 -6.61
N GLY A 108 -10.70 12.01 -5.52
CA GLY A 108 -10.84 11.22 -4.31
C GLY A 108 -11.97 11.74 -3.42
N SER A 109 -13.21 11.36 -3.73
CA SER A 109 -14.30 11.42 -2.75
C SER A 109 -13.89 10.71 -1.46
N PRO A 110 -14.21 11.27 -0.28
CA PRO A 110 -14.06 10.59 0.99
C PRO A 110 -15.22 9.60 1.15
N THR A 111 -15.09 8.39 0.61
CA THR A 111 -15.94 7.27 1.03
C THR A 111 -15.15 6.37 1.97
N ALA A 112 -15.06 6.84 3.21
CA ALA A 112 -14.93 6.02 4.40
C ALA A 112 -15.53 6.82 5.55
N GLN A 113 -16.83 7.11 5.45
CA GLN A 113 -17.61 7.33 6.65
C GLN A 113 -17.70 5.96 7.30
N GLU A 114 -17.04 5.83 8.46
CA GLU A 114 -17.16 4.67 9.33
C GLU A 114 -18.64 4.31 9.46
N PRO A 115 -19.03 3.02 9.36
CA PRO A 115 -20.40 2.66 9.68
C PRO A 115 -20.62 3.11 11.13
N ALA A 116 -21.54 4.07 11.31
CA ALA A 116 -22.03 4.44 12.63
C ALA A 116 -22.43 3.13 13.31
N ALA A 117 -21.72 2.81 14.39
CA ALA A 117 -22.03 1.67 15.22
C ALA A 117 -23.50 1.83 15.65
N SER A 118 -24.34 0.98 15.09
CA SER A 118 -25.59 0.58 15.67
C SER A 118 -25.24 -0.17 16.96
N ASP A 119 -25.26 0.54 18.09
CA ASP A 119 -25.49 -0.11 19.38
C ASP A 119 -26.92 0.27 19.79
N GLU A 120 -27.84 -0.62 19.46
CA GLU A 120 -29.01 -0.88 20.29
C GLU A 120 -28.48 -1.29 21.67
N LEU A 121 -28.72 -0.45 22.68
CA LEU A 121 -28.79 -0.91 24.07
C LEU A 121 -30.17 -0.54 24.60
N ASP A 122 -31.08 -1.49 24.39
CA ASP A 122 -32.20 -1.76 25.26
C ASP A 122 -31.61 -2.08 26.66
N ASP A 123 -31.83 -1.20 27.63
CA ASP A 123 -31.82 -1.60 29.03
C ASP A 123 -32.93 -0.81 29.73
N ALA A 124 -34.08 -1.48 29.82
CA ALA A 124 -35.11 -1.15 30.78
C ALA A 124 -34.58 -1.37 32.21
N VAL A 125 -35.43 -1.02 33.19
CA VAL A 125 -35.35 -1.36 34.63
C VAL A 125 -34.50 -0.34 35.44
N ASP A 126 -34.95 0.32 36.50
CA ASP A 126 -36.25 0.54 37.16
C ASP A 126 -36.03 1.67 38.21
N ASP A 127 -37.15 2.10 38.79
CA ASP A 127 -37.32 2.61 40.17
C ASP A 127 -37.04 4.08 40.50
N ASP A 128 -38.16 4.81 40.65
CA ASP A 128 -38.59 5.47 41.89
C ASP A 128 -37.50 6.11 42.76
N LEU A 129 -37.40 7.44 42.66
CA LEU A 129 -37.08 8.27 43.82
C LEU A 129 -38.01 9.49 43.82
N ASP A 130 -39.12 9.32 44.55
CA ASP A 130 -39.83 10.40 45.23
C ASP A 130 -38.93 11.06 46.30
N GLU A 131 -39.40 12.21 46.78
CA GLU A 131 -38.92 13.03 47.91
C GLU A 131 -37.72 13.95 47.61
N GLU A 132 -37.56 15.16 48.14
CA GLU A 132 -38.35 16.24 48.75
C GLU A 132 -37.27 17.32 49.02
N PHE A 133 -37.69 18.58 49.26
CA PHE A 133 -36.96 19.63 50.01
C PHE A 133 -36.06 20.68 49.30
N ILE A 134 -36.59 21.93 49.39
CA ILE A 134 -35.95 23.24 49.74
C ILE A 134 -35.34 24.00 48.55
N ASP A 135 -35.69 25.26 48.27
CA ASP A 135 -36.19 26.39 49.10
C ASP A 135 -37.25 27.21 48.34
#